data_AF-A0A352FPP1-F1
#
_entry.id   AF-A0A352FPP1-F1
#
_cell.length_a   1.000
_cell.length_b   1.000
_cell.length_c   1.000
_cell.angle_alpha   90.00
_cell.angle_beta   90.00
_cell.angle_gamma   90.00
#
_symmetry.space_group_name_H-M   'P 1'
#
loop_
_entity.id
_entity.type
_entity.pdbx_description
1 polymer ?
#
loop_
_entity_poly.entity_id
_entity_poly.type
_entity_poly.pdbx_seq_one_letter_code
_entity_poly.pdbx_strand_id
1 'polypeptide(L)'
;MAMARTNQVASPSQPVIGAMNDSGASIVAPVTPATNAQFLADDAAPPALAPLAGTLLISEFRLRGPSGASDEFIEIYNNSGADHTVAAISGTGYGVVASDGVLRCTIPNATVIPAGGHFLCTNSVAYSLAAYAAGDATYATDIADNAGIALFNNNSGGANFSLANRFDAVGSDSEANTLYREGTGYATLTPFSINYAWVRDECGKGGTITVLGPCTISTPKDTDNNVTDFFFTDTNGTSAGAGQRLGAPGPQNLASPIQRNSTITANFLDNTVPQSNAPNRVRDFTSVPAQNSTFGTLSIRRRFVNNTGANITRLRFRVIDISTFPAPSGTADLRARTSGVVVVAGINDSVTCTAAGQATPCSVAVQGTDVEGGEVGEVPNQPNGGAFNSSLAVGTITLGTPLANGASINLQFLLGIQQTGNFKLYVNVEALP
;
A
#
# COMPACT_ATOMS: atom_id res chain seq x y z
N MET A 1 10.71 3.37 33.42
CA MET A 1 11.37 2.22 32.77
C MET A 1 10.28 1.44 32.04
N ALA A 2 10.01 1.80 30.79
CA ALA A 2 8.98 1.14 29.99
C ALA A 2 9.63 -0.01 29.23
N MET A 3 9.16 -1.24 29.47
CA MET A 3 9.49 -2.39 28.63
C MET A 3 8.84 -2.16 27.26
N ALA A 4 9.65 -2.12 26.21
CA ALA A 4 9.18 -2.25 24.84
C ALA A 4 8.45 -3.60 24.71
N ARG A 5 7.17 -3.57 24.33
CA ARG A 5 6.37 -4.78 24.13
C ARG A 5 6.31 -5.05 22.63
N THR A 6 7.26 -5.82 22.13
CA THR A 6 7.20 -6.41 20.79
C THR A 6 6.13 -7.51 20.77
N ASN A 7 4.87 -7.14 20.57
CA ASN A 7 3.84 -8.07 20.13
C ASN A 7 3.77 -8.05 18.59
N GLN A 8 4.84 -8.50 17.94
CA GLN A 8 4.67 -9.03 16.59
C GLN A 8 3.86 -10.32 16.72
N VAL A 9 2.55 -10.24 16.45
CA VAL A 9 1.82 -11.44 16.03
C VAL A 9 2.56 -11.91 14.78
N ALA A 10 3.25 -13.04 14.89
CA ALA A 10 3.91 -13.67 13.76
C ALA A 10 2.83 -14.17 12.79
N SER A 11 2.28 -13.26 12.01
CA SER A 11 1.68 -13.57 10.72
C SER A 11 2.75 -14.29 9.90
N PRO A 12 2.45 -15.44 9.27
CA PRO A 12 3.41 -16.10 8.40
C PRO A 12 3.88 -15.07 7.38
N SER A 13 5.16 -14.70 7.45
CA SER A 13 5.77 -13.68 6.60
C SER A 13 5.31 -13.89 5.16
N GLN A 14 4.37 -13.06 4.71
CA GLN A 14 3.82 -13.20 3.37
C GLN A 14 4.97 -12.78 2.45
N PRO A 15 5.43 -13.63 1.53
CA PRO A 15 6.51 -13.23 0.65
C PRO A 15 6.05 -11.96 -0.09
N VAL A 16 6.79 -10.86 0.07
CA VAL A 16 6.59 -9.68 -0.76
C VAL A 16 6.91 -10.13 -2.18
N ILE A 17 5.87 -10.30 -2.98
CA ILE A 17 6.03 -10.69 -4.37
C ILE A 17 6.61 -9.50 -5.11
N GLY A 18 7.77 -9.71 -5.71
CA GLY A 18 8.34 -8.73 -6.63
C GLY A 18 9.46 -7.90 -6.02
N ALA A 19 10.54 -8.57 -5.58
CA ALA A 19 11.84 -7.97 -5.86
C ALA A 19 11.95 -7.80 -7.39
N MET A 20 11.56 -6.64 -7.89
CA MET A 20 11.99 -6.15 -9.20
C MET A 20 13.35 -5.45 -9.10
N ASN A 21 14.12 -5.80 -8.07
CA ASN A 21 15.41 -5.24 -7.73
C ASN A 21 16.50 -5.79 -8.67
N ASP A 22 17.35 -4.88 -9.15
CA ASP A 22 18.66 -5.19 -9.71
C ASP A 22 19.72 -4.98 -8.61
N SER A 23 19.79 -5.93 -7.68
CA SER A 23 21.04 -6.16 -6.95
C SER A 23 21.66 -7.40 -7.55
N GLY A 24 22.80 -7.22 -8.24
CA GLY A 24 23.57 -8.28 -8.90
C GLY A 24 23.63 -9.59 -8.12
N ALA A 25 23.52 -10.70 -8.84
CA ALA A 25 23.30 -12.03 -8.27
C ALA A 25 24.44 -12.53 -7.36
N SER A 26 24.04 -13.20 -6.26
CA SER A 26 24.36 -14.61 -5.91
C SER A 26 24.74 -14.82 -4.43
N ILE A 27 23.95 -15.62 -3.68
CA ILE A 27 24.31 -16.98 -3.23
C ILE A 27 23.17 -17.61 -2.41
N VAL A 28 22.84 -18.83 -2.84
CA VAL A 28 22.30 -20.02 -2.16
C VAL A 28 22.22 -19.99 -0.62
N ALA A 29 21.06 -20.37 -0.09
CA ALA A 29 20.98 -21.14 1.16
C ALA A 29 20.10 -22.39 0.91
N PRO A 30 20.43 -23.57 1.47
CA PRO A 30 19.68 -24.79 1.22
C PRO A 30 18.34 -24.76 1.96
N VAL A 31 17.27 -25.15 1.26
CA VAL A 31 15.99 -25.48 1.89
C VAL A 31 16.13 -26.89 2.47
N THR A 32 16.21 -27.03 3.78
CA THR A 32 15.97 -28.32 4.44
C THR A 32 14.47 -28.59 4.47
N PRO A 33 14.00 -29.81 4.17
CA PRO A 33 12.58 -30.13 4.21
C PRO A 33 12.09 -30.14 5.66
N ALA A 34 11.13 -29.27 5.98
CA ALA A 34 10.39 -29.38 7.24
C ALA A 34 9.49 -30.61 7.18
N THR A 35 9.80 -31.62 8.00
CA THR A 35 8.95 -32.77 8.25
C THR A 35 7.83 -32.43 9.24
N ASN A 36 6.61 -32.82 8.90
CA ASN A 36 5.45 -33.12 9.74
C ASN A 36 5.09 -32.14 10.88
N ALA A 37 4.17 -31.20 10.59
CA ALA A 37 3.25 -30.70 11.62
C ALA A 37 2.01 -31.61 11.66
N GLN A 38 1.86 -32.39 12.73
CA GLN A 38 0.65 -33.13 13.05
C GLN A 38 -0.48 -32.15 13.39
N PHE A 39 -1.62 -32.29 12.71
CA PHE A 39 -2.87 -31.66 13.11
C PHE A 39 -3.38 -32.27 14.41
N LEU A 40 -3.45 -31.47 15.48
CA LEU A 40 -4.33 -31.75 16.62
C LEU A 40 -5.66 -31.06 16.36
N ALA A 41 -6.74 -31.79 16.62
CA ALA A 41 -8.10 -31.42 16.30
C ALA A 41 -8.63 -30.23 17.13
N ASP A 42 -9.61 -29.59 16.52
CA ASP A 42 -10.53 -28.54 16.98
C ASP A 42 -10.96 -28.68 18.45
N ASP A 43 -10.61 -27.69 19.26
CA ASP A 43 -11.16 -27.46 20.59
C ASP A 43 -11.89 -26.11 20.56
N ALA A 44 -13.10 -26.09 21.12
CA ALA A 44 -14.09 -25.04 20.97
C ALA A 44 -13.55 -23.62 21.26
N ALA A 45 -14.01 -22.64 20.45
CA ALA A 45 -13.60 -21.25 20.53
C ALA A 45 -13.83 -20.64 21.94
N PRO A 46 -12.78 -20.08 22.59
CA PRO A 46 -12.94 -19.34 23.83
C PRO A 46 -13.74 -18.04 23.60
N PRO A 47 -14.37 -17.46 24.64
CA PRO A 47 -15.10 -16.20 24.51
C PRO A 47 -14.19 -15.10 23.93
N ALA A 48 -14.77 -14.25 23.07
CA ALA A 48 -14.05 -13.18 22.39
C ALA A 48 -13.31 -12.27 23.40
N LEU A 49 -11.99 -12.39 23.43
CA LEU A 49 -11.13 -11.44 24.12
C LEU A 49 -11.28 -10.07 23.46
N ALA A 50 -11.26 -9.01 24.26
CA ALA A 50 -11.18 -7.66 23.71
C ALA A 50 -9.97 -7.57 22.77
N PRO A 51 -10.10 -7.03 21.56
CA PRO A 51 -8.99 -6.89 20.64
C PRO A 51 -7.83 -6.13 21.30
N LEU A 52 -6.63 -6.67 21.14
CA LEU A 52 -5.39 -6.10 21.68
C LEU A 52 -5.03 -4.81 20.92
N ALA A 53 -4.21 -3.95 21.52
CA ALA A 53 -3.56 -2.86 20.78
C ALA A 53 -2.82 -3.43 19.54
N GLY A 54 -2.85 -2.69 18.43
CA GLY A 54 -2.26 -3.11 17.16
C GLY A 54 -3.12 -4.02 16.26
N THR A 55 -4.35 -4.40 16.66
CA THR A 55 -5.27 -5.15 15.79
C THR A 55 -5.84 -4.31 14.65
N LEU A 56 -6.16 -3.05 14.94
CA LEU A 56 -6.55 -2.04 13.97
C LEU A 56 -5.55 -0.90 14.05
N LEU A 57 -5.10 -0.43 12.89
CA LEU A 57 -4.08 0.61 12.76
C LEU A 57 -4.62 1.75 11.91
N ILE A 58 -4.26 2.99 12.21
CA ILE A 58 -4.31 4.10 11.28
C ILE A 58 -3.20 3.86 10.24
N SER A 59 -3.54 3.59 8.99
CA SER A 59 -2.59 3.21 7.92
C SER A 59 -2.21 4.37 7.02
N GLU A 60 -3.15 5.26 6.75
CA GLU A 60 -2.94 6.43 5.90
C GLU A 60 -3.81 7.59 6.39
N PHE A 61 -3.29 8.81 6.34
CA PHE A 61 -4.10 9.99 6.63
C PHE A 61 -3.55 11.23 5.96
N ARG A 62 -4.41 12.24 5.84
CA ARG A 62 -3.99 13.63 5.60
C ARG A 62 -4.89 14.56 6.40
N LEU A 63 -4.30 15.66 6.88
CA LEU A 63 -4.99 16.70 7.67
C LEU A 63 -5.29 17.96 6.84
N ARG A 64 -4.97 17.91 5.55
CA ARG A 64 -5.18 18.98 4.57
C ARG A 64 -4.96 18.39 3.18
N GLY A 65 -5.58 18.99 2.18
CA GLY A 65 -5.38 18.64 0.78
C GLY A 65 -5.57 19.84 -0.14
N PRO A 66 -5.62 19.63 -1.47
CA PRO A 66 -5.82 20.71 -2.44
C PRO A 66 -7.08 21.55 -2.19
N SER A 67 -8.13 20.95 -1.62
CA SER A 67 -9.40 21.64 -1.34
C SER A 67 -9.41 22.41 -0.01
N GLY A 68 -8.27 22.54 0.67
CA GLY A 68 -8.13 23.37 1.88
C GLY A 68 -7.93 22.55 3.16
N ALA A 69 -8.13 23.21 4.31
CA ALA A 69 -7.88 22.63 5.64
C ALA A 69 -8.72 21.37 5.86
N SER A 70 -10.01 21.44 5.56
CA SER A 70 -10.95 20.33 5.74
C SER A 70 -10.91 19.28 4.62
N ASP A 71 -9.85 19.27 3.80
CA ASP A 71 -9.64 18.23 2.79
C ASP A 71 -8.86 17.05 3.39
N GLU A 72 -9.57 16.29 4.23
CA GLU A 72 -8.98 15.37 5.19
C GLU A 72 -9.54 13.96 5.07
N PHE A 73 -8.72 12.98 5.41
CA PHE A 73 -9.17 11.60 5.61
C PHE A 73 -8.30 10.88 6.65
N ILE A 74 -8.88 9.85 7.27
CA ILE A 74 -8.19 8.87 8.12
C ILE A 74 -8.59 7.48 7.62
N GLU A 75 -7.60 6.69 7.22
CA GLU A 75 -7.75 5.30 6.86
C GLU A 75 -7.34 4.39 8.01
N ILE A 76 -8.19 3.41 8.30
CA ILE A 76 -7.93 2.36 9.28
C ILE A 76 -7.70 1.03 8.53
N TYR A 77 -6.68 0.27 8.93
CA TYR A 77 -6.32 -1.04 8.41
C TYR A 77 -6.51 -2.12 9.47
N ASN A 78 -7.04 -3.28 9.08
CA ASN A 78 -7.13 -4.44 9.94
C ASN A 78 -5.88 -5.33 9.84
N ASN A 79 -5.03 -5.24 10.86
CA ASN A 79 -3.77 -5.98 11.00
C ASN A 79 -3.90 -7.29 11.79
N SER A 80 -5.11 -7.70 12.19
CA SER A 80 -5.31 -8.86 13.08
C SER A 80 -5.05 -10.22 12.42
N GLY A 81 -4.95 -10.27 11.09
CA GLY A 81 -4.78 -11.52 10.32
C GLY A 81 -6.08 -12.33 10.14
N ALA A 82 -7.21 -11.83 10.65
CA ALA A 82 -8.55 -12.40 10.47
C ALA A 82 -9.57 -11.26 10.26
N ASP A 83 -10.79 -11.59 9.86
CA ASP A 83 -11.87 -10.61 9.76
C ASP A 83 -12.17 -10.02 11.15
N HIS A 84 -12.14 -8.69 11.26
CA HIS A 84 -12.38 -7.98 12.50
C HIS A 84 -13.82 -7.46 12.53
N THR A 85 -14.63 -7.98 13.45
CA THR A 85 -15.97 -7.45 13.71
C THR A 85 -15.90 -6.40 14.80
N VAL A 86 -16.38 -5.18 14.52
CA VAL A 86 -16.43 -4.10 15.49
C VAL A 86 -17.42 -4.44 16.60
N ALA A 87 -16.87 -4.54 17.81
CA ALA A 87 -17.61 -4.74 19.05
C ALA A 87 -17.03 -3.82 20.12
N ALA A 88 -17.59 -2.62 20.22
CA ALA A 88 -17.16 -1.62 21.18
C ALA A 88 -17.44 -2.05 22.63
N ILE A 89 -16.50 -1.75 23.53
CA ILE A 89 -16.68 -2.01 24.97
C ILE A 89 -17.79 -1.13 25.57
N SER A 90 -18.05 0.03 24.96
CA SER A 90 -19.16 0.92 25.27
C SER A 90 -19.52 1.79 24.07
N GLY A 91 -20.75 2.32 24.05
CA GLY A 91 -21.24 3.16 22.96
C GLY A 91 -21.69 2.36 21.74
N THR A 92 -21.63 2.99 20.57
CA THR A 92 -22.20 2.45 19.31
C THR A 92 -21.14 1.98 18.32
N GLY A 93 -19.85 2.08 18.67
CA GLY A 93 -18.75 1.71 17.78
C GLY A 93 -17.39 2.12 18.29
N TYR A 94 -16.35 1.89 17.48
CA TYR A 94 -15.01 2.41 17.73
C TYR A 94 -14.92 3.88 17.32
N GLY A 95 -14.16 4.68 18.07
CA GLY A 95 -14.06 6.12 17.84
C GLY A 95 -12.71 6.51 17.26
N VAL A 96 -12.72 7.29 16.17
CA VAL A 96 -11.56 8.05 15.68
C VAL A 96 -11.70 9.48 16.20
N VAL A 97 -10.70 9.95 16.94
CA VAL A 97 -10.77 11.17 17.74
C VAL A 97 -9.52 12.00 17.50
N ALA A 98 -9.66 13.31 17.30
CA ALA A 98 -8.51 14.22 17.22
C ALA A 98 -8.06 14.69 18.60
N SER A 99 -6.89 15.29 18.71
CA SER A 99 -6.29 15.66 20.00
C SER A 99 -7.01 16.75 20.79
N ASP A 100 -8.01 17.41 20.19
CA ASP A 100 -8.99 18.26 20.87
C ASP A 100 -10.02 17.46 21.70
N GLY A 101 -9.97 16.12 21.66
CA GLY A 101 -10.85 15.22 22.39
C GLY A 101 -12.22 15.03 21.74
N VAL A 102 -12.44 15.59 20.54
CA VAL A 102 -13.72 15.51 19.84
C VAL A 102 -13.70 14.34 18.84
N LEU A 103 -14.77 13.55 18.88
CA LEU A 103 -14.97 12.44 17.95
C LEU A 103 -15.08 12.98 16.52
N ARG A 104 -14.26 12.44 15.62
CA ARG A 104 -14.38 12.68 14.18
C ARG A 104 -15.30 11.63 13.57
N CYS A 105 -14.98 10.36 13.76
CA CYS A 105 -15.66 9.28 13.04
C CYS A 105 -15.97 8.11 13.97
N THR A 106 -17.12 7.46 13.77
CA THR A 106 -17.46 6.19 14.43
C THR A 106 -17.39 5.08 13.40
N ILE A 107 -16.64 4.02 13.70
CA ILE A 107 -16.78 2.74 13.01
C ILE A 107 -17.91 1.97 13.74
N PRO A 108 -19.09 1.78 13.13
CA PRO A 108 -20.25 1.23 13.84
C PRO A 108 -20.03 -0.20 14.33
N ASN A 109 -20.67 -0.55 15.45
CA ASN A 109 -20.76 -1.95 15.88
C ASN A 109 -21.34 -2.83 14.76
N ALA A 110 -20.84 -4.07 14.68
CA ALA A 110 -21.12 -5.05 13.63
C ALA A 110 -20.54 -4.73 12.23
N THR A 111 -19.82 -3.63 12.03
CA THR A 111 -18.97 -3.48 10.84
C THR A 111 -17.92 -4.59 10.83
N VAL A 112 -17.79 -5.30 9.71
CA VAL A 112 -16.75 -6.30 9.49
C VAL A 112 -15.68 -5.68 8.60
N ILE A 113 -14.47 -5.54 9.12
CA ILE A 113 -13.29 -5.13 8.35
C ILE A 113 -12.52 -6.40 8.01
N PRO A 114 -12.43 -6.83 6.74
CA PRO A 114 -11.74 -8.07 6.38
C PRO A 114 -10.28 -8.11 6.85
N ALA A 115 -9.68 -9.29 6.95
CA ALA A 115 -8.23 -9.41 7.19
C ALA A 115 -7.43 -8.64 6.12
N GLY A 116 -6.64 -7.65 6.54
CA GLY A 116 -5.94 -6.74 5.63
C GLY A 116 -6.84 -5.77 4.85
N GLY A 117 -8.10 -5.64 5.27
CA GLY A 117 -9.07 -4.68 4.75
C GLY A 117 -9.02 -3.34 5.48
N HIS A 118 -9.80 -2.40 4.96
CA HIS A 118 -9.72 -0.99 5.34
C HIS A 118 -11.08 -0.40 5.75
N PHE A 119 -11.04 0.71 6.47
CA PHE A 119 -12.21 1.56 6.75
C PHE A 119 -11.80 3.03 6.62
N LEU A 120 -12.58 3.83 5.89
CA LEU A 120 -12.22 5.20 5.56
C LEU A 120 -13.15 6.24 6.20
N CYS A 121 -12.58 7.13 7.00
CA CYS A 121 -13.27 8.30 7.55
C CYS A 121 -12.87 9.55 6.74
N THR A 122 -13.84 10.30 6.19
CA THR A 122 -13.56 11.48 5.35
C THR A 122 -14.24 12.75 5.85
N ASN A 123 -13.59 13.90 5.68
CA ASN A 123 -14.25 15.17 5.98
C ASN A 123 -15.19 15.58 4.85
N SER A 124 -16.49 15.55 5.13
CA SER A 124 -17.58 15.86 4.21
C SER A 124 -17.59 17.31 3.69
N VAL A 125 -16.82 18.22 4.30
CA VAL A 125 -16.74 19.62 3.89
C VAL A 125 -15.90 19.78 2.61
N ALA A 126 -14.76 19.10 2.51
CA ALA A 126 -13.83 19.35 1.40
C ALA A 126 -13.03 18.13 0.90
N TYR A 127 -13.28 16.91 1.40
CA TYR A 127 -12.57 15.70 0.96
C TYR A 127 -12.58 15.55 -0.58
N SER A 128 -11.39 15.69 -1.18
CA SER A 128 -11.22 15.78 -2.64
C SER A 128 -11.04 14.43 -3.34
N LEU A 129 -10.76 13.34 -2.61
CA LEU A 129 -10.44 12.02 -3.18
C LEU A 129 -11.67 11.09 -3.29
N ALA A 130 -12.89 11.61 -3.24
CA ALA A 130 -14.12 10.80 -3.28
C ALA A 130 -14.27 9.95 -4.54
N ALA A 131 -13.73 10.40 -5.68
CA ALA A 131 -13.70 9.62 -6.91
C ALA A 131 -12.70 8.45 -6.88
N TYR A 132 -11.66 8.56 -6.05
CA TYR A 132 -10.68 7.50 -5.83
C TYR A 132 -11.21 6.47 -4.82
N ALA A 133 -11.69 6.95 -3.67
CA ALA A 133 -12.37 6.14 -2.67
C ALA A 133 -13.41 6.98 -1.90
N ALA A 134 -14.65 6.50 -1.86
CA ALA A 134 -15.69 7.09 -1.03
C ALA A 134 -15.44 6.76 0.45
N GLY A 135 -15.77 7.69 1.36
CA GLY A 135 -15.69 7.44 2.80
C GLY A 135 -16.75 6.42 3.24
N ASP A 136 -16.37 5.50 4.12
CA ASP A 136 -17.31 4.58 4.80
C ASP A 136 -18.08 5.32 5.91
N ALA A 137 -17.45 6.35 6.48
CA ALA A 137 -18.06 7.29 7.41
C ALA A 137 -17.52 8.70 7.18
N THR A 138 -18.26 9.70 7.64
CA THR A 138 -17.92 11.10 7.43
C THR A 138 -17.89 11.90 8.73
N TYR A 139 -17.17 13.01 8.69
CA TYR A 139 -17.13 14.04 9.72
C TYR A 139 -17.11 15.42 9.07
N ALA A 140 -17.26 16.49 9.86
CA ALA A 140 -17.27 17.87 9.35
C ALA A 140 -16.31 18.80 10.09
N THR A 141 -15.93 18.45 11.32
CA THR A 141 -15.00 19.24 12.12
C THR A 141 -13.58 19.01 11.66
N ASP A 142 -12.92 20.09 11.24
CA ASP A 142 -11.51 20.17 10.88
C ASP A 142 -10.60 19.53 11.95
N ILE A 143 -9.53 18.87 11.51
CA ILE A 143 -8.42 18.41 12.33
C ILE A 143 -7.27 19.37 12.06
N ALA A 144 -6.89 20.15 13.08
CA ALA A 144 -5.86 21.15 12.91
C ALA A 144 -4.55 20.52 12.37
N ASP A 145 -3.85 21.26 11.51
CA ASP A 145 -2.56 20.81 10.97
C ASP A 145 -1.62 20.39 12.12
N ASN A 146 -0.97 19.22 11.97
CA ASN A 146 -0.05 18.61 12.94
C ASN A 146 -0.69 18.11 14.26
N ALA A 147 -2.01 18.19 14.42
CA ALA A 147 -2.72 17.57 15.54
C ALA A 147 -2.64 16.03 15.47
N GLY A 148 -2.68 15.40 16.64
CA GLY A 148 -2.78 13.95 16.76
C GLY A 148 -4.18 13.39 16.50
N ILE A 149 -4.22 12.14 16.06
CA ILE A 149 -5.43 11.31 15.89
C ILE A 149 -5.22 10.02 16.67
N ALA A 150 -6.26 9.56 17.36
CA ALA A 150 -6.26 8.26 18.03
C ALA A 150 -7.51 7.45 17.68
N LEU A 151 -7.31 6.15 17.58
CA LEU A 151 -8.37 5.16 17.42
C LEU A 151 -8.65 4.50 18.78
N PHE A 152 -9.90 4.49 19.20
CA PHE A 152 -10.36 3.93 20.46
C PHE A 152 -11.36 2.79 20.27
N ASN A 153 -11.32 1.82 21.18
CA ASN A 153 -12.24 0.68 21.25
C ASN A 153 -13.69 1.04 21.67
N ASN A 154 -14.00 2.33 21.75
CA ASN A 154 -15.30 2.89 22.06
C ASN A 154 -15.43 4.30 21.46
N ASN A 155 -16.66 4.80 21.34
CA ASN A 155 -16.96 6.16 20.92
C ASN A 155 -17.72 6.96 21.98
N SER A 156 -17.65 6.54 23.25
CA SER A 156 -18.44 7.12 24.35
C SER A 156 -17.90 8.45 24.86
N GLY A 157 -16.64 8.77 24.55
CA GLY A 157 -16.01 10.05 24.90
C GLY A 157 -15.64 10.22 26.37
N GLY A 158 -15.17 11.42 26.69
CA GLY A 158 -14.74 11.82 28.04
C GLY A 158 -13.59 10.96 28.56
N ALA A 159 -13.70 10.50 29.80
CA ALA A 159 -12.68 9.67 30.45
C ALA A 159 -12.44 8.30 29.78
N ASN A 160 -13.30 7.88 28.83
CA ASN A 160 -13.13 6.63 28.09
C ASN A 160 -12.10 6.75 26.96
N PHE A 161 -11.76 7.97 26.51
CA PHE A 161 -10.60 8.19 25.65
C PHE A 161 -9.34 8.21 26.51
N SER A 162 -8.79 7.02 26.72
CA SER A 162 -7.63 6.75 27.57
C SER A 162 -6.68 5.77 26.89
N LEU A 163 -5.43 5.73 27.37
CA LEU A 163 -4.44 4.77 26.83
C LEU A 163 -4.89 3.32 26.96
N ALA A 164 -5.69 2.96 27.97
CA ALA A 164 -6.20 1.61 28.14
C ALA A 164 -7.22 1.20 27.06
N ASN A 165 -7.87 2.18 26.43
CA ASN A 165 -8.90 1.98 25.42
C ASN A 165 -8.42 2.32 24.01
N ARG A 166 -7.15 2.71 23.85
CA ARG A 166 -6.56 3.12 22.58
C ARG A 166 -6.06 1.89 21.82
N PHE A 167 -6.45 1.76 20.55
CA PHE A 167 -5.88 0.78 19.64
C PHE A 167 -4.57 1.26 19.02
N ASP A 168 -4.55 2.52 18.57
CA ASP A 168 -3.44 3.15 17.84
C ASP A 168 -3.56 4.69 17.95
N ALA A 169 -2.45 5.39 17.79
CA ALA A 169 -2.45 6.83 17.59
C ALA A 169 -1.31 7.32 16.70
N VAL A 170 -1.58 8.40 15.98
CA VAL A 170 -0.62 9.06 15.11
C VAL A 170 -0.66 10.56 15.33
N GLY A 171 0.50 11.16 15.62
CA GLY A 171 0.61 12.60 15.83
C GLY A 171 2.02 13.11 15.53
N SER A 172 2.12 14.41 15.26
CA SER A 172 3.40 15.05 14.95
C SER A 172 4.31 15.15 16.19
N ASP A 173 5.58 15.46 16.00
CA ASP A 173 6.51 15.80 17.07
C ASP A 173 6.07 17.05 17.89
N SER A 174 5.20 17.89 17.34
CA SER A 174 4.58 19.03 18.05
C SER A 174 3.35 18.65 18.89
N GLU A 175 2.77 17.47 18.73
CA GLU A 175 1.61 17.00 19.48
C GLU A 175 1.98 16.64 20.94
N ALA A 176 1.80 17.57 21.86
CA ALA A 176 2.17 17.37 23.26
C ALA A 176 1.38 16.24 23.96
N ASN A 177 0.15 15.95 23.52
CA ASN A 177 -0.71 14.95 24.13
C ASN A 177 -0.36 13.54 23.64
N THR A 178 0.39 12.79 24.44
CA THR A 178 0.80 11.42 24.15
C THR A 178 -0.35 10.42 24.06
N LEU A 179 -1.60 10.82 24.38
CA LEU A 179 -2.77 10.01 24.07
C LEU A 179 -3.03 9.93 22.55
N TYR A 180 -2.66 10.97 21.80
CA TYR A 180 -2.90 11.12 20.37
C TYR A 180 -1.61 11.05 19.53
N ARG A 181 -0.55 10.48 20.11
CA ARG A 181 0.72 10.24 19.45
C ARG A 181 1.43 9.04 20.06
N GLU A 182 2.19 8.34 19.23
CA GLU A 182 3.07 7.27 19.68
C GLU A 182 4.54 7.65 19.51
N GLY A 183 5.32 7.31 20.54
CA GLY A 183 6.73 7.64 20.62
C GLY A 183 6.99 9.13 20.41
N THR A 184 7.95 9.43 19.53
CA THR A 184 8.40 10.80 19.25
C THR A 184 7.40 11.59 18.39
N GLY A 185 6.55 10.91 17.62
CA GLY A 185 5.74 11.54 16.59
C GLY A 185 6.43 11.65 15.24
N TYR A 186 5.64 11.73 14.18
CA TYR A 186 6.15 12.04 12.85
C TYR A 186 6.58 13.51 12.76
N ALA A 187 7.42 13.86 11.77
CA ALA A 187 7.90 15.23 11.62
C ALA A 187 6.76 16.22 11.32
N THR A 188 6.71 17.35 12.02
CA THR A 188 5.76 18.43 11.74
C THR A 188 5.86 18.93 10.29
N LEU A 189 4.69 19.08 9.63
CA LEU A 189 4.58 19.73 8.34
C LEU A 189 4.41 21.23 8.50
N THR A 190 5.08 21.99 7.64
CA THR A 190 4.59 23.35 7.36
C THR A 190 3.29 23.21 6.53
N PRO A 191 2.16 23.82 6.91
CA PRO A 191 0.90 23.58 6.21
C PRO A 191 0.88 24.14 4.79
N PHE A 192 0.54 23.29 3.81
CA PHE A 192 0.31 23.69 2.42
C PHE A 192 -0.82 22.84 1.82
N SER A 193 -1.67 23.44 0.99
CA SER A 193 -2.75 22.72 0.30
C SER A 193 -2.22 22.01 -0.95
N ILE A 194 -1.60 20.84 -0.75
CA ILE A 194 -1.06 19.97 -1.81
C ILE A 194 -1.65 18.57 -1.71
N ASN A 195 -1.50 17.76 -2.76
CA ASN A 195 -1.88 16.33 -2.72
C ASN A 195 -0.80 15.53 -1.99
N TYR A 196 -1.00 15.29 -0.69
CA TYR A 196 -0.11 14.48 0.14
C TYR A 196 -0.87 13.47 0.99
N ALA A 197 -0.11 12.52 1.53
CA ALA A 197 -0.52 11.70 2.67
C ALA A 197 0.69 11.37 3.56
N TRP A 198 0.37 11.06 4.80
CA TRP A 198 1.22 10.25 5.66
C TRP A 198 0.83 8.80 5.47
N VAL A 199 1.81 7.96 5.15
CA VAL A 199 1.62 6.54 4.84
C VAL A 199 2.42 5.71 5.84
N ARG A 200 1.77 4.70 6.43
CA ARG A 200 2.43 3.73 7.31
C ARG A 200 3.32 2.81 6.45
N ASP A 201 4.54 2.56 6.91
CA ASP A 201 5.56 1.80 6.19
C ASP A 201 5.18 0.32 6.10
N GLU A 202 4.93 -0.15 4.88
CA GLU A 202 4.64 -1.57 4.59
C GLU A 202 5.87 -2.33 4.10
N CYS A 203 7.00 -1.66 3.87
CA CYS A 203 8.23 -2.28 3.37
C CYS A 203 9.29 -2.49 4.46
N GLY A 204 9.21 -1.72 5.55
CA GLY A 204 10.17 -1.76 6.67
C GLY A 204 11.43 -0.94 6.38
N LYS A 205 11.34 0.02 5.45
CA LYS A 205 12.46 0.88 5.04
C LYS A 205 12.20 2.37 5.23
N GLY A 206 11.09 2.75 5.84
CA GLY A 206 10.75 4.15 6.17
C GLY A 206 10.66 5.07 4.95
N GLY A 207 10.22 4.54 3.80
CA GLY A 207 10.13 5.31 2.55
C GLY A 207 11.48 5.83 2.03
N THR A 208 12.60 5.23 2.44
CA THR A 208 13.93 5.59 1.91
C THR A 208 14.02 5.27 0.42
N ILE A 209 14.65 6.15 -0.36
CA ILE A 209 14.84 5.94 -1.82
C ILE A 209 16.15 5.23 -2.17
N THR A 210 17.10 5.13 -1.23
CA THR A 210 18.47 4.64 -1.47
C THR A 210 18.74 3.25 -0.91
N VAL A 211 18.02 2.78 0.11
CA VAL A 211 18.25 1.45 0.69
C VAL A 211 17.71 0.36 -0.25
N LEU A 212 18.65 -0.32 -0.92
CA LEU A 212 18.39 -1.46 -1.79
C LEU A 212 18.06 -2.73 -0.97
N GLY A 213 17.74 -3.83 -1.65
CA GLY A 213 17.37 -5.11 -1.03
C GLY A 213 15.86 -5.30 -0.92
N PRO A 214 15.39 -6.44 -0.40
CA PRO A 214 13.96 -6.75 -0.22
C PRO A 214 13.30 -5.88 0.85
N CYS A 215 11.98 -5.75 0.78
CA CYS A 215 11.19 -5.35 1.94
C CYS A 215 11.33 -6.40 3.05
N THR A 216 11.36 -5.95 4.30
CA THR A 216 11.68 -6.78 5.48
C THR A 216 10.45 -7.17 6.29
N ILE A 217 9.31 -6.55 5.99
CA ILE A 217 8.01 -6.80 6.59
C ILE A 217 6.97 -6.97 5.48
N SER A 218 5.82 -7.51 5.84
CA SER A 218 4.71 -7.77 4.91
C SER A 218 3.37 -7.24 5.43
N THR A 219 3.39 -6.52 6.54
CA THR A 219 2.26 -5.87 7.21
C THR A 219 2.68 -4.47 7.61
N PRO A 220 1.73 -3.52 7.76
CA PRO A 220 2.06 -2.15 8.16
C PRO A 220 2.84 -2.13 9.47
N LYS A 221 3.92 -1.34 9.48
CA LYS A 221 4.83 -1.24 10.61
C LYS A 221 4.16 -0.53 11.78
N ASP A 222 4.22 -1.16 12.95
CA ASP A 222 3.68 -0.63 14.19
C ASP A 222 4.69 -0.89 15.33
N THR A 223 5.48 0.13 15.67
CA THR A 223 6.57 0.02 16.66
C THR A 223 6.32 0.89 17.89
N ASP A 224 5.07 1.34 18.08
CA ASP A 224 4.67 2.36 19.06
C ASP A 224 5.50 3.66 18.90
N ASN A 225 5.94 3.99 17.68
CA ASN A 225 6.75 5.17 17.41
C ASN A 225 6.52 5.72 16.00
N ASN A 226 5.69 6.76 15.90
CA ASN A 226 5.22 7.24 14.60
C ASN A 226 6.35 7.70 13.65
N VAL A 227 7.50 8.18 14.16
CA VAL A 227 8.63 8.61 13.32
C VAL A 227 9.27 7.46 12.53
N THR A 228 9.19 6.25 13.06
CA THR A 228 9.73 5.04 12.40
C THR A 228 8.68 4.28 11.61
N ASP A 229 7.41 4.57 11.84
CA ASP A 229 6.27 3.85 11.29
C ASP A 229 5.65 4.57 10.10
N PHE A 230 5.75 5.90 10.02
CA PHE A 230 5.18 6.69 8.94
C PHE A 230 6.23 7.42 8.12
N PHE A 231 5.92 7.63 6.85
CA PHE A 231 6.62 8.58 6.00
C PHE A 231 5.65 9.46 5.22
N PHE A 232 6.08 10.68 4.93
CA PHE A 232 5.35 11.65 4.12
C PHE A 232 5.62 11.43 2.64
N THR A 233 4.58 11.55 1.81
CA THR A 233 4.67 11.54 0.36
C THR A 233 3.70 12.54 -0.28
N ASP A 234 4.07 13.10 -1.43
CA ASP A 234 3.19 14.00 -2.20
C ASP A 234 3.44 13.89 -3.71
N THR A 235 2.47 14.37 -4.50
CA THR A 235 2.49 14.21 -5.97
C THR A 235 3.49 15.11 -6.71
N ASN A 236 4.16 16.01 -5.98
CA ASN A 236 5.20 16.89 -6.52
C ASN A 236 6.59 16.64 -5.93
N GLY A 237 6.72 15.82 -4.88
CA GLY A 237 7.96 15.70 -4.12
C GLY A 237 8.33 17.06 -3.52
N THR A 238 7.43 17.65 -2.74
CA THR A 238 7.62 18.94 -2.09
C THR A 238 8.47 18.77 -0.83
N SER A 239 9.39 19.71 -0.58
CA SER A 239 10.09 19.76 0.71
C SER A 239 9.19 20.45 1.75
N ALA A 240 8.40 19.67 2.48
CA ALA A 240 7.36 20.18 3.39
C ALA A 240 7.73 20.13 4.89
N GLY A 241 8.96 19.73 5.22
CA GLY A 241 9.45 19.55 6.60
C GLY A 241 9.55 18.08 7.04
N ALA A 242 8.82 17.17 6.39
CA ALA A 242 8.81 15.72 6.69
C ALA A 242 9.64 14.85 5.73
N GLY A 243 10.69 15.45 5.17
CA GLY A 243 11.40 14.92 4.00
C GLY A 243 10.68 15.26 2.69
N GLN A 244 11.28 14.83 1.60
CA GLN A 244 10.82 15.08 0.24
C GLN A 244 10.75 13.71 -0.44
N ARG A 245 9.55 13.27 -0.86
CA ARG A 245 9.35 11.96 -1.51
C ARG A 245 8.19 12.07 -2.49
N LEU A 246 8.43 11.64 -3.73
CA LEU A 246 7.36 11.54 -4.71
C LEU A 246 6.47 10.34 -4.40
N GLY A 247 5.16 10.56 -4.51
CA GLY A 247 4.14 9.52 -4.44
C GLY A 247 2.75 10.12 -4.46
N ALA A 248 1.75 9.44 -3.90
CA ALA A 248 0.38 9.94 -3.90
C ALA A 248 -0.42 9.47 -2.68
N PRO A 249 -1.43 10.25 -2.23
CA PRO A 249 -2.44 9.69 -1.35
C PRO A 249 -3.20 8.57 -2.09
N GLY A 250 -3.53 7.49 -1.41
CA GLY A 250 -4.19 6.34 -2.04
C GLY A 250 -5.22 5.69 -1.12
N PRO A 251 -6.20 6.47 -0.58
CA PRO A 251 -7.09 6.03 0.47
C PRO A 251 -7.93 4.82 0.08
N GLN A 252 -8.25 4.00 1.06
CA GLN A 252 -8.92 2.72 0.90
C GLN A 252 -10.08 2.59 1.87
N ASN A 253 -11.21 2.10 1.37
CA ASN A 253 -12.43 1.90 2.14
C ASN A 253 -12.77 0.40 2.26
N LEU A 254 -13.91 0.05 2.85
CA LEU A 254 -14.36 -1.34 2.99
C LEU A 254 -14.49 -2.08 1.65
N ALA A 255 -14.71 -1.34 0.57
CA ALA A 255 -14.84 -1.88 -0.77
C ALA A 255 -13.52 -1.87 -1.56
N SER A 256 -12.38 -1.48 -0.98
CA SER A 256 -11.09 -1.47 -1.68
C SER A 256 -10.52 -2.88 -1.87
N PRO A 257 -9.72 -3.13 -2.92
CA PRO A 257 -8.94 -4.36 -3.05
C PRO A 257 -7.98 -4.47 -1.87
N ILE A 258 -7.83 -5.68 -1.34
CA ILE A 258 -6.96 -5.92 -0.19
C ILE A 258 -5.75 -6.74 -0.61
N GLN A 259 -4.70 -6.73 0.19
CA GLN A 259 -3.44 -7.40 -0.14
C GLN A 259 -3.63 -8.91 -0.35
N ARG A 260 -3.04 -9.43 -1.43
CA ARG A 260 -3.14 -10.83 -1.91
C ARG A 260 -1.78 -11.39 -2.33
N ASN A 261 -0.69 -10.87 -1.75
CA ASN A 261 0.68 -11.27 -2.08
C ASN A 261 0.91 -12.79 -2.02
N SER A 262 0.33 -13.53 -1.08
CA SER A 262 0.52 -14.99 -1.02
C SER A 262 -0.32 -15.78 -2.02
N THR A 263 -1.45 -15.24 -2.44
CA THR A 263 -2.45 -15.95 -3.25
C THR A 263 -2.47 -15.52 -4.71
N ILE A 264 -1.83 -14.41 -5.07
CA ILE A 264 -1.65 -14.02 -6.48
C ILE A 264 -0.16 -14.09 -6.80
N THR A 265 0.26 -15.19 -7.40
CA THR A 265 1.68 -15.48 -7.61
C THR A 265 2.21 -14.75 -8.84
N ALA A 266 3.30 -13.99 -8.71
CA ALA A 266 4.04 -13.45 -9.85
C ALA A 266 5.14 -14.40 -10.32
N ASN A 267 5.18 -14.62 -11.63
CA ASN A 267 6.20 -15.38 -12.33
C ASN A 267 6.87 -14.47 -13.37
N PHE A 268 8.05 -14.85 -13.86
CA PHE A 268 8.57 -14.20 -15.06
C PHE A 268 7.64 -14.43 -16.24
N LEU A 269 7.62 -13.49 -17.18
CA LEU A 269 6.89 -13.68 -18.42
C LEU A 269 7.48 -14.87 -19.19
N ASP A 270 8.82 -14.95 -19.21
CA ASP A 270 9.57 -16.09 -19.73
C ASP A 270 10.59 -16.57 -18.69
N ASN A 271 10.34 -17.72 -18.06
CA ASN A 271 11.26 -18.28 -17.05
C ASN A 271 12.56 -18.84 -17.65
N THR A 272 12.68 -19.00 -18.96
CA THR A 272 13.94 -19.42 -19.59
C THR A 272 14.92 -18.26 -19.76
N VAL A 273 14.49 -17.05 -19.45
CA VAL A 273 15.28 -15.82 -19.59
C VAL A 273 15.49 -15.19 -18.20
N PRO A 274 16.70 -14.70 -17.87
CA PRO A 274 16.93 -13.96 -16.64
C PRO A 274 15.99 -12.76 -16.49
N GLN A 275 15.64 -12.42 -15.25
CA GLN A 275 14.76 -11.27 -14.95
C GLN A 275 15.26 -9.94 -15.52
N SER A 276 16.58 -9.82 -15.73
CA SER A 276 17.24 -8.58 -16.14
C SER A 276 17.15 -8.31 -17.64
N ASN A 277 16.77 -9.33 -18.42
CA ASN A 277 16.85 -9.33 -19.87
C ASN A 277 15.45 -9.38 -20.51
N ALA A 278 15.38 -9.00 -21.79
CA ALA A 278 14.16 -9.14 -22.57
C ALA A 278 13.81 -10.63 -22.74
N PRO A 279 12.55 -11.04 -22.52
CA PRO A 279 11.36 -10.19 -22.47
C PRO A 279 10.94 -9.73 -21.06
N ASN A 280 11.55 -10.25 -19.99
CA ASN A 280 11.15 -9.99 -18.59
C ASN A 280 11.42 -8.55 -18.14
N ARG A 281 12.44 -7.91 -18.74
CA ARG A 281 12.77 -6.52 -18.54
C ARG A 281 13.31 -5.91 -19.83
N VAL A 282 12.73 -4.80 -20.27
CA VAL A 282 13.10 -4.13 -21.52
C VAL A 282 13.44 -2.68 -21.23
N ARG A 283 14.61 -2.25 -21.71
CA ARG A 283 15.02 -0.86 -21.64
C ARG A 283 14.80 -0.18 -22.98
N ASP A 284 14.07 0.92 -22.97
CA ASP A 284 13.92 1.83 -24.11
C ASP A 284 14.67 3.14 -23.79
N PHE A 285 15.47 3.61 -24.73
CA PHE A 285 16.27 4.84 -24.61
C PHE A 285 15.60 6.04 -25.27
N THR A 286 14.40 5.87 -25.83
CA THR A 286 13.63 6.96 -26.45
C THR A 286 13.27 8.00 -25.41
N SER A 287 13.91 9.17 -25.48
CA SER A 287 13.67 10.29 -24.57
C SER A 287 12.29 10.91 -24.83
N VAL A 288 11.44 10.93 -23.80
CA VAL A 288 10.14 11.61 -23.81
C VAL A 288 9.96 12.39 -22.50
N PRO A 289 10.63 13.55 -22.33
CA PRO A 289 10.61 14.32 -21.08
C PRO A 289 9.20 14.73 -20.63
N ALA A 290 8.33 15.11 -21.58
CA ALA A 290 6.94 15.48 -21.32
C ALA A 290 6.08 14.36 -20.69
N GLN A 291 6.57 13.11 -20.71
CA GLN A 291 5.91 11.96 -20.11
C GLN A 291 6.79 11.34 -19.02
N ASN A 292 7.51 12.17 -18.27
CA ASN A 292 8.35 11.73 -17.17
C ASN A 292 9.38 10.65 -17.57
N SER A 293 9.87 10.69 -18.82
CA SER A 293 10.81 9.70 -19.37
C SER A 293 12.01 10.36 -20.05
N THR A 294 12.68 11.28 -19.36
CA THR A 294 13.80 12.07 -19.90
C THR A 294 14.93 11.20 -20.44
N PHE A 295 15.23 10.08 -19.80
CA PHE A 295 16.21 9.10 -20.27
C PHE A 295 15.56 7.88 -20.94
N GLY A 296 14.26 7.91 -21.22
CA GLY A 296 13.49 6.76 -21.72
C GLY A 296 12.83 5.97 -20.61
N THR A 297 12.53 4.69 -20.88
CA THR A 297 11.67 3.87 -20.00
C THR A 297 12.25 2.50 -19.69
N LEU A 298 11.79 1.91 -18.59
CA LEU A 298 12.00 0.51 -18.21
C LEU A 298 10.64 -0.18 -18.15
N SER A 299 10.44 -1.21 -18.96
CA SER A 299 9.28 -2.11 -18.88
C SER A 299 9.67 -3.36 -18.09
N ILE A 300 8.89 -3.71 -17.08
CA ILE A 300 9.05 -4.95 -16.30
C ILE A 300 7.82 -5.80 -16.52
N ARG A 301 8.02 -7.04 -16.99
CA ARG A 301 6.94 -7.93 -17.40
C ARG A 301 6.88 -9.16 -16.52
N ARG A 302 5.66 -9.52 -16.10
CA ARG A 302 5.39 -10.65 -15.20
C ARG A 302 4.09 -11.34 -15.59
N ARG A 303 3.99 -12.63 -15.28
CA ARG A 303 2.75 -13.40 -15.36
C ARG A 303 2.20 -13.60 -13.96
N PHE A 304 1.00 -13.09 -13.70
CA PHE A 304 0.31 -13.21 -12.42
C PHE A 304 -0.74 -14.30 -12.49
N VAL A 305 -0.75 -15.20 -11.51
CA VAL A 305 -1.70 -16.32 -11.42
C VAL A 305 -2.64 -16.08 -10.25
N ASN A 306 -3.95 -16.12 -10.48
CA ASN A 306 -4.93 -16.03 -9.42
C ASN A 306 -5.07 -17.38 -8.70
N ASN A 307 -4.57 -17.50 -7.48
CA ASN A 307 -4.75 -18.67 -6.60
C ASN A 307 -5.56 -18.31 -5.33
N THR A 308 -6.48 -17.35 -5.43
CA THR A 308 -7.30 -16.89 -4.30
C THR A 308 -8.39 -17.88 -3.89
N GLY A 309 -8.63 -18.92 -4.69
CA GLY A 309 -9.75 -19.86 -4.49
C GLY A 309 -11.07 -19.38 -5.11
N ALA A 310 -11.12 -18.15 -5.62
CA ALA A 310 -12.28 -17.56 -6.29
C ALA A 310 -11.85 -16.77 -7.53
N ASN A 311 -12.83 -16.36 -8.33
CA ASN A 311 -12.58 -15.35 -9.36
C ASN A 311 -12.17 -14.03 -8.69
N ILE A 312 -11.39 -13.19 -9.37
CA ILE A 312 -11.14 -11.82 -8.95
C ILE A 312 -11.67 -10.84 -10.00
N THR A 313 -12.30 -9.77 -9.54
CA THR A 313 -13.01 -8.80 -10.39
C THR A 313 -12.33 -7.45 -10.42
N ARG A 314 -11.31 -7.24 -9.59
CA ARG A 314 -10.42 -6.08 -9.64
C ARG A 314 -9.03 -6.49 -9.19
N LEU A 315 -8.01 -6.01 -9.90
CA LEU A 315 -6.60 -6.25 -9.59
C LEU A 315 -5.85 -4.93 -9.74
N ARG A 316 -5.06 -4.57 -8.73
CA ARG A 316 -4.13 -3.44 -8.78
C ARG A 316 -2.84 -3.74 -8.04
N PHE A 317 -1.84 -2.90 -8.26
CA PHE A 317 -0.52 -3.02 -7.63
C PHE A 317 -0.14 -1.70 -6.97
N ARG A 318 0.00 -1.70 -5.66
CA ARG A 318 0.41 -0.52 -4.89
C ARG A 318 1.91 -0.49 -4.75
N VAL A 319 2.54 0.63 -5.11
CA VAL A 319 3.99 0.80 -4.96
C VAL A 319 4.34 1.07 -3.50
N ILE A 320 5.02 0.12 -2.86
CA ILE A 320 5.42 0.22 -1.46
C ILE A 320 6.90 0.58 -1.27
N ASP A 321 7.71 0.44 -2.33
CA ASP A 321 9.11 0.87 -2.32
C ASP A 321 9.57 1.16 -3.75
N ILE A 322 10.25 2.28 -3.96
CA ILE A 322 10.75 2.69 -5.27
C ILE A 322 11.95 3.62 -5.13
N SER A 323 12.94 3.50 -6.04
CA SER A 323 13.96 4.54 -6.20
C SER A 323 13.38 5.68 -7.03
N THR A 324 13.14 6.83 -6.40
CA THR A 324 12.44 7.96 -7.01
C THR A 324 12.98 9.28 -6.48
N PHE A 325 12.38 10.37 -6.94
CA PHE A 325 12.73 11.72 -6.52
C PHE A 325 12.55 11.95 -5.01
N PRO A 326 13.50 12.64 -4.35
CA PRO A 326 14.71 13.30 -4.89
C PRO A 326 15.92 12.36 -4.95
N ALA A 327 16.15 11.71 -6.09
CA ALA A 327 17.19 10.69 -6.22
C ALA A 327 18.61 11.33 -6.18
N PRO A 328 19.47 10.97 -5.21
CA PRO A 328 20.86 11.40 -5.22
C PRO A 328 21.63 10.75 -6.38
N SER A 329 22.79 11.31 -6.73
CA SER A 329 23.66 10.74 -7.77
C SER A 329 23.92 9.25 -7.53
N GLY A 330 23.86 8.45 -8.60
CA GLY A 330 23.98 7.00 -8.53
C GLY A 330 22.71 6.25 -8.16
N THR A 331 21.63 6.94 -7.80
CA THR A 331 20.29 6.35 -7.59
C THR A 331 19.37 6.72 -8.76
N ALA A 332 18.57 5.77 -9.23
CA ALA A 332 17.60 6.04 -10.28
C ALA A 332 16.45 6.91 -9.75
N ASP A 333 15.95 7.79 -10.60
CA ASP A 333 14.68 8.47 -10.40
C ASP A 333 13.64 7.82 -11.33
N LEU A 334 12.90 6.85 -10.78
CA LEU A 334 11.85 6.14 -11.48
C LEU A 334 10.49 6.76 -11.21
N ARG A 335 9.66 6.81 -12.25
CA ARG A 335 8.27 7.30 -12.23
C ARG A 335 7.37 6.22 -12.83
N ALA A 336 6.43 5.68 -12.07
CA ALA A 336 5.42 4.78 -12.60
C ALA A 336 4.54 5.49 -13.62
N ARG A 337 4.23 4.80 -14.72
CA ARG A 337 3.48 5.35 -15.85
C ARG A 337 2.38 4.40 -16.29
N THR A 338 1.25 4.98 -16.70
CA THR A 338 0.23 4.29 -17.48
C THR A 338 0.85 3.70 -18.75
N SER A 339 0.45 2.49 -19.11
CA SER A 339 0.99 1.73 -20.23
C SER A 339 -0.11 1.03 -21.03
N GLY A 340 0.08 0.91 -22.34
CA GLY A 340 -0.84 0.18 -23.22
C GLY A 340 -0.53 -1.32 -23.30
N VAL A 341 -1.35 -2.07 -24.04
CA VAL A 341 -1.05 -3.48 -24.37
C VAL A 341 0.13 -3.58 -25.35
N VAL A 342 0.96 -4.61 -25.20
CA VAL A 342 2.01 -4.98 -26.17
C VAL A 342 1.93 -6.46 -26.53
N VAL A 343 2.31 -6.80 -27.76
CA VAL A 343 2.49 -8.20 -28.18
C VAL A 343 3.96 -8.55 -28.07
N VAL A 344 4.28 -9.60 -27.33
CA VAL A 344 5.64 -10.09 -27.13
C VAL A 344 5.77 -11.46 -27.78
N ALA A 345 6.67 -11.55 -28.76
CA ALA A 345 6.98 -12.78 -29.48
C ALA A 345 8.21 -13.49 -28.91
N GLY A 346 8.38 -14.77 -29.26
CA GLY A 346 9.58 -15.54 -28.95
C GLY A 346 9.64 -16.02 -27.50
N ILE A 347 8.51 -16.14 -26.82
CA ILE A 347 8.45 -16.69 -25.46
C ILE A 347 8.71 -18.20 -25.52
N ASN A 348 9.69 -18.69 -24.76
CA ASN A 348 10.04 -20.11 -24.68
C ASN A 348 9.54 -20.79 -23.39
N ASP A 349 8.98 -20.04 -22.44
CA ASP A 349 8.33 -20.61 -21.25
C ASP A 349 7.06 -21.37 -21.62
N SER A 350 7.10 -22.69 -21.45
CA SER A 350 5.99 -23.58 -21.78
C SER A 350 4.70 -23.27 -21.01
N VAL A 351 4.80 -22.78 -19.76
CA VAL A 351 3.62 -22.47 -18.93
C VAL A 351 2.92 -21.22 -19.45
N THR A 352 3.67 -20.15 -19.75
CA THR A 352 3.13 -18.95 -20.39
C THR A 352 2.51 -19.25 -21.76
N CYS A 353 3.15 -20.08 -22.60
CA CYS A 353 2.60 -20.44 -23.90
C CYS A 353 1.34 -21.31 -23.81
N THR A 354 1.33 -22.29 -22.90
CA THR A 354 0.15 -23.14 -22.66
C THR A 354 -1.03 -22.32 -22.16
N ALA A 355 -0.80 -21.36 -21.25
CA ALA A 355 -1.85 -20.44 -20.79
C ALA A 355 -2.42 -19.56 -21.93
N ALA A 356 -1.64 -19.31 -22.98
CA ALA A 356 -2.07 -18.62 -24.20
C ALA A 356 -2.60 -19.57 -25.29
N GLY A 357 -2.72 -20.88 -25.02
CA GLY A 357 -3.18 -21.89 -25.98
C GLY A 357 -2.20 -22.18 -27.14
N GLN A 358 -0.90 -21.97 -26.93
CA GLN A 358 0.13 -22.08 -27.96
C GLN A 358 1.30 -23.00 -27.54
N ALA A 359 2.02 -23.55 -28.52
CA ALA A 359 3.28 -24.25 -28.30
C ALA A 359 4.46 -23.26 -28.25
N THR A 360 5.58 -23.66 -27.64
CA THR A 360 6.82 -22.88 -27.62
C THR A 360 7.58 -22.96 -28.96
N PRO A 361 8.15 -21.86 -29.48
CA PRO A 361 8.00 -20.49 -28.99
C PRO A 361 6.65 -19.89 -29.37
N CYS A 362 6.08 -19.05 -28.51
CA CYS A 362 4.78 -18.40 -28.75
C CYS A 362 4.85 -16.87 -28.76
N SER A 363 3.75 -16.24 -29.18
CA SER A 363 3.50 -14.81 -29.02
C SER A 363 2.32 -14.57 -28.08
N VAL A 364 2.51 -13.70 -27.08
CA VAL A 364 1.48 -13.40 -26.07
C VAL A 364 1.18 -11.91 -25.99
N ALA A 365 -0.08 -11.57 -25.73
CA ALA A 365 -0.44 -10.23 -25.31
C ALA A 365 -0.01 -10.02 -23.85
N VAL A 366 0.60 -8.87 -23.59
CA VAL A 366 0.99 -8.39 -22.27
C VAL A 366 0.21 -7.11 -22.02
N GLN A 367 -0.75 -7.16 -21.11
CA GLN A 367 -1.61 -6.02 -20.78
C GLN A 367 -0.81 -4.94 -20.05
N GLY A 368 -1.17 -3.69 -20.29
CA GLY A 368 -0.63 -2.58 -19.52
C GLY A 368 -1.34 -2.40 -18.18
N THR A 369 -0.78 -1.54 -17.36
CA THR A 369 -1.39 -1.03 -16.13
C THR A 369 -1.59 0.48 -16.19
N ASP A 370 -2.60 0.98 -15.51
CA ASP A 370 -2.95 2.41 -15.42
C ASP A 370 -2.56 2.96 -14.05
N VAL A 371 -1.85 4.09 -13.99
CA VAL A 371 -1.63 4.78 -12.70
C VAL A 371 -2.94 5.42 -12.27
N GLU A 372 -3.55 4.95 -11.18
CA GLU A 372 -4.81 5.50 -10.68
C GLU A 372 -4.60 6.97 -10.26
N GLY A 373 -5.38 7.90 -10.84
CA GLY A 373 -5.17 9.35 -10.64
C GLY A 373 -4.01 9.93 -11.47
N GLY A 374 -3.39 9.12 -12.32
CA GLY A 374 -2.19 9.50 -13.07
C GLY A 374 -2.43 10.50 -14.18
N GLU A 375 -3.67 10.65 -14.64
CA GLU A 375 -4.01 11.52 -15.75
C GLU A 375 -4.47 12.92 -15.29
N VAL A 376 -4.27 13.91 -16.16
CA VAL A 376 -4.68 15.30 -15.88
C VAL A 376 -6.20 15.35 -15.74
N GLY A 377 -6.68 15.77 -14.58
CA GLY A 377 -8.11 15.83 -14.25
C GLY A 377 -8.62 14.66 -13.44
N GLU A 378 -7.80 13.62 -13.24
CA GLU A 378 -8.07 12.56 -12.27
C GLU A 378 -7.51 12.93 -10.88
N VAL A 379 -7.98 12.23 -9.86
CA VAL A 379 -7.64 12.52 -8.46
C VAL A 379 -7.10 11.25 -7.79
N PRO A 380 -5.91 11.29 -7.15
CA PRO A 380 -5.00 12.43 -7.05
C PRO A 380 -4.17 12.63 -8.32
N ASN A 381 -4.22 13.84 -8.89
CA ASN A 381 -3.38 14.21 -10.03
C ASN A 381 -1.88 14.02 -9.72
N GLN A 382 -1.22 13.17 -10.51
CA GLN A 382 0.20 12.83 -10.39
C GLN A 382 1.01 13.32 -11.60
N PRO A 383 1.21 14.64 -11.75
CA PRO A 383 1.83 15.22 -12.96
C PRO A 383 3.28 14.75 -13.18
N ASN A 384 3.97 14.36 -12.11
CA ASN A 384 5.35 13.89 -12.16
C ASN A 384 5.47 12.36 -12.18
N GLY A 385 4.37 11.64 -12.48
CA GLY A 385 4.27 10.18 -12.48
C GLY A 385 4.08 9.58 -11.10
N GLY A 386 3.67 8.31 -11.06
CA GLY A 386 3.43 7.61 -9.80
C GLY A 386 4.73 7.18 -9.11
N ALA A 387 4.68 7.04 -7.79
CA ALA A 387 5.79 6.53 -6.97
C ALA A 387 5.23 5.95 -5.67
N PHE A 388 5.73 6.33 -4.49
CA PHE A 388 5.26 5.73 -3.23
C PHE A 388 3.74 5.85 -3.08
N ASN A 389 3.11 4.76 -2.65
CA ASN A 389 1.68 4.64 -2.41
C ASN A 389 0.77 4.83 -3.64
N SER A 390 1.33 5.15 -4.82
CA SER A 390 0.59 5.12 -6.08
C SER A 390 0.15 3.69 -6.41
N SER A 391 -1.05 3.55 -6.97
CA SER A 391 -1.61 2.27 -7.41
C SER A 391 -1.63 2.15 -8.92
N LEU A 392 -1.37 0.94 -9.41
CA LEU A 392 -1.35 0.56 -10.82
C LEU A 392 -2.49 -0.42 -11.08
N ALA A 393 -3.60 0.08 -11.62
CA ALA A 393 -4.80 -0.70 -11.91
C ALA A 393 -4.63 -1.56 -13.17
N VAL A 394 -5.29 -2.72 -13.18
CA VAL A 394 -5.42 -3.59 -14.36
C VAL A 394 -6.84 -3.45 -14.92
N GLY A 395 -7.06 -2.45 -15.79
CA GLY A 395 -8.39 -2.11 -16.31
C GLY A 395 -9.11 -3.23 -17.08
N THR A 396 -8.42 -4.31 -17.45
CA THR A 396 -9.00 -5.48 -18.13
C THR A 396 -9.64 -6.49 -17.19
N ILE A 397 -9.33 -6.44 -15.88
CA ILE A 397 -9.94 -7.29 -14.86
C ILE A 397 -11.10 -6.53 -14.23
N THR A 398 -12.32 -6.96 -14.55
CA THR A 398 -13.57 -6.31 -14.15
C THR A 398 -14.60 -7.34 -13.70
N LEU A 399 -15.76 -6.89 -13.19
CA LEU A 399 -16.91 -7.77 -12.93
C LEU A 399 -17.39 -8.52 -14.19
N GLY A 400 -17.30 -7.89 -15.37
CA GLY A 400 -17.69 -8.52 -16.64
C GLY A 400 -16.62 -9.43 -17.23
N THR A 401 -15.36 -9.23 -16.84
CA THR A 401 -14.18 -9.97 -17.32
C THR A 401 -13.28 -10.36 -16.14
N PRO A 402 -13.76 -11.20 -15.21
CA PRO A 402 -12.97 -11.55 -14.04
C PRO A 402 -11.79 -12.46 -14.41
N LEU A 403 -10.70 -12.38 -13.64
CA LEU A 403 -9.63 -13.36 -13.72
C LEU A 403 -10.02 -14.58 -12.89
N ALA A 404 -10.33 -15.70 -13.56
CA ALA A 404 -10.77 -16.91 -12.90
C ALA A 404 -9.71 -17.50 -11.95
N ASN A 405 -10.14 -18.25 -10.93
CA ASN A 405 -9.21 -19.01 -10.10
C ASN A 405 -8.40 -20.00 -10.96
N GLY A 406 -7.09 -20.06 -10.75
CA GLY A 406 -6.12 -20.83 -11.53
C GLY A 406 -5.71 -20.19 -12.87
N ALA A 407 -6.41 -19.16 -13.34
CA ALA A 407 -6.05 -18.45 -14.56
C ALA A 407 -4.91 -17.46 -14.32
N SER A 408 -4.26 -17.02 -15.41
CA SER A 408 -3.16 -16.06 -15.35
C SER A 408 -3.30 -14.91 -16.33
N ILE A 409 -2.72 -13.77 -15.98
CA ILE A 409 -2.62 -12.58 -16.83
C ILE A 409 -1.15 -12.15 -16.96
N ASN A 410 -0.75 -11.78 -18.17
CA ASN A 410 0.56 -11.19 -18.43
C ASN A 410 0.45 -9.67 -18.34
N LEU A 411 1.26 -9.05 -17.49
CA LEU A 411 1.25 -7.62 -17.26
C LEU A 411 2.61 -7.00 -17.54
N GLN A 412 2.59 -5.73 -17.94
CA GLN A 412 3.77 -4.87 -17.95
C GLN A 412 3.59 -3.67 -17.03
N PHE A 413 4.63 -3.39 -16.26
CA PHE A 413 4.80 -2.17 -15.49
C PHE A 413 5.77 -1.27 -16.23
N LEU A 414 5.34 -0.06 -16.58
CA LEU A 414 6.17 0.91 -17.29
C LEU A 414 6.68 1.97 -16.31
N LEU A 415 7.99 2.18 -16.34
CA LEU A 415 8.67 3.17 -15.51
C LEU A 415 9.37 4.19 -16.41
N GLY A 416 9.01 5.46 -16.29
CA GLY A 416 9.78 6.56 -16.84
C GLY A 416 11.04 6.80 -16.01
N ILE A 417 12.14 7.16 -16.69
CA ILE A 417 13.45 7.38 -16.04
C ILE A 417 13.80 8.86 -16.15
N GLN A 418 13.82 9.55 -15.01
CA GLN A 418 14.27 10.94 -14.88
C GLN A 418 15.76 11.06 -14.54
N GLN A 419 16.33 10.04 -13.91
CA GLN A 419 17.76 9.93 -13.62
C GLN A 419 18.16 8.46 -13.68
N THR A 420 19.31 8.16 -14.26
CA THR A 420 19.86 6.80 -14.30
C THR A 420 20.63 6.48 -13.02
N GLY A 421 20.53 5.25 -12.53
CA GLY A 421 21.30 4.77 -11.39
C GLY A 421 20.83 3.40 -10.93
N ASN A 422 21.26 3.00 -9.73
CA ASN A 422 20.74 1.83 -9.06
C ASN A 422 19.27 2.04 -8.73
N PHE A 423 18.45 1.00 -8.89
CA PHE A 423 17.01 1.13 -8.73
C PHE A 423 16.41 -0.02 -7.94
N LYS A 424 15.28 0.27 -7.31
CA LYS A 424 14.39 -0.72 -6.70
C LYS A 424 12.94 -0.40 -7.06
N LEU A 425 12.11 -1.43 -7.07
CA LEU A 425 10.67 -1.33 -7.14
C LEU A 425 10.08 -2.54 -6.42
N TYR A 426 9.17 -2.29 -5.49
CA TYR A 426 8.35 -3.30 -4.81
C TYR A 426 6.91 -2.85 -4.84
N VAL A 427 6.02 -3.81 -5.06
CA VAL A 427 4.58 -3.57 -5.09
C VAL A 427 3.86 -4.58 -4.21
N ASN A 428 2.78 -4.15 -3.58
CA ASN A 428 1.76 -5.04 -3.04
C ASN A 428 0.74 -5.35 -4.14
N VAL A 429 0.38 -6.63 -4.26
CA VAL A 429 -0.71 -7.09 -5.13
C VAL A 429 -2.00 -6.98 -4.35
N GLU A 430 -2.98 -6.24 -4.87
CA GLU A 430 -4.27 -6.03 -4.20
C GLU A 430 -5.41 -6.46 -5.11
N ALA A 431 -6.36 -7.26 -4.59
CA ALA A 431 -7.48 -7.75 -5.39
C ALA A 431 -8.80 -7.88 -4.60
N LEU A 432 -9.91 -7.84 -5.33
CA LEU A 432 -11.25 -8.19 -4.86
C LEU A 432 -11.77 -9.46 -5.55
N PRO A 433 -12.55 -10.31 -4.84
CA PRO A 433 -13.35 -11.36 -5.46
C PRO A 433 -14.31 -10.87 -6.55
#